data_AF-A0A815D356-F1
#
_entry.id   AF-A0A815D356-F1
#
_cell.length_a   1.000
_cell.length_b   1.000
_cell.length_c   1.000
_cell.angle_alpha   90.00
_cell.angle_beta   90.00
_cell.angle_gamma   90.00
#
_symmetry.space_group_name_H-M   'P 1'
#
loop_
_entity.id
_entity.type
_entity.pdbx_description
1 polymer ?
#
loop_
_entity_poly.entity_id
_entity_poly.type
_entity_poly.pdbx_seq_one_letter_code
_entity_poly.pdbx_strand_id
1 'polypeptide(L)'
;MYFIPKPHKKGTPLRPILNTIHAATKQISQFLDKSIRPLFDRFVRQTAFADGVDLLDRLQKHIQKGYFNASTLVITFDITNIYTMLPQEESLAILAEFLRVHNCERVNGLSIDTIVELARVVLQANAVVCGNKFYRQIIGGAMGSAFTLTLANIFIYIDDVFFTCNQSENKVKELLEAANNFHPNIKLEYKIGKSVPFLDVLVKNNNGILASSVYHKPSAQPTVVSFLSDHPRHVFQNVIHTALTRAVRYSSSFEVFNNERRAIRLMFLYNRYPSNYINQQFQKFFADYMSSSSLPFIPMITNPKPKRN
;
A
#
# COMPACT_ATOMS: atom_id res chain seq x y z
N MET A 1 -25.53 6.80 -1.79
CA MET A 1 -24.12 6.78 -2.24
C MET A 1 -23.49 8.12 -1.89
N TYR A 2 -22.20 8.15 -1.53
CA TYR A 2 -21.45 9.39 -1.35
C TYR A 2 -20.11 9.30 -2.09
N PHE A 3 -19.40 10.41 -2.22
CA PHE A 3 -18.14 10.48 -2.97
C PHE A 3 -17.01 10.97 -2.09
N ILE A 4 -15.83 10.35 -2.21
CA ILE A 4 -14.60 10.81 -1.57
C ILE A 4 -13.68 11.37 -2.66
N PRO A 5 -13.27 12.66 -2.59
CA PRO A 5 -12.35 13.22 -3.57
C PRO A 5 -10.95 12.62 -3.40
N LYS A 6 -10.23 12.44 -4.51
CA LYS A 6 -8.79 12.12 -4.51
C LYS A 6 -8.00 13.39 -4.86
N PRO A 7 -7.75 14.31 -3.89
CA PRO A 7 -7.13 15.61 -4.16
C PRO A 7 -5.69 15.52 -4.70
N HIS A 8 -5.05 14.37 -4.52
CA HIS A 8 -3.70 14.10 -4.99
C HIS A 8 -3.64 13.56 -6.44
N LYS A 9 -4.77 13.36 -7.12
CA LYS A 9 -4.79 12.94 -8.54
C LYS A 9 -5.25 14.13 -9.40
N LYS A 10 -4.67 14.27 -10.61
CA LYS A 10 -5.04 15.33 -11.57
C LYS A 10 -6.55 15.28 -11.83
N GLY A 11 -7.22 16.44 -11.75
CA GLY A 11 -8.67 16.54 -11.91
C GLY A 11 -9.51 16.09 -10.71
N THR A 12 -8.89 15.77 -9.57
CA THR A 12 -9.55 15.39 -8.30
C THR A 12 -10.69 14.38 -8.51
N PRO A 13 -10.42 13.21 -9.11
CA PRO A 13 -11.45 12.21 -9.38
C PRO A 13 -12.14 11.78 -8.09
N LEU A 14 -13.44 11.53 -8.20
CA LEU A 14 -14.29 11.12 -7.09
C LEU A 14 -14.30 9.59 -6.98
N ARG A 15 -14.16 9.07 -5.74
CA ARG A 15 -14.36 7.65 -5.44
C ARG A 15 -15.80 7.46 -4.93
N PRO A 16 -16.68 6.78 -5.67
CA PRO A 16 -18.01 6.46 -5.17
C PRO A 16 -17.90 5.44 -4.04
N ILE A 17 -18.58 5.70 -2.92
CA ILE A 17 -18.70 4.75 -1.81
C ILE A 17 -20.18 4.47 -1.55
N LEU A 18 -20.48 3.18 -1.41
CA LEU A 18 -21.79 2.71 -1.05
C LEU A 18 -21.89 2.56 0.46
N ASN A 19 -22.91 3.19 1.04
CA ASN A 19 -23.25 2.94 2.43
C ASN A 19 -23.96 1.59 2.53
N THR A 20 -23.23 0.57 3.01
CA THR A 20 -23.71 -0.81 3.13
C THR A 20 -24.25 -1.13 4.52
N ILE A 21 -24.43 -0.13 5.42
CA ILE A 21 -24.85 -0.36 6.82
C ILE A 21 -26.18 -1.12 6.90
N HIS A 22 -27.11 -0.83 5.98
CA HIS A 22 -28.44 -1.46 5.89
C HIS A 22 -28.63 -2.27 4.60
N ALA A 23 -27.54 -2.68 3.94
CA ALA A 23 -27.63 -3.50 2.74
C ALA A 23 -28.13 -4.91 3.09
N ALA A 24 -29.05 -5.45 2.30
CA ALA A 24 -29.60 -6.80 2.49
C ALA A 24 -28.52 -7.89 2.50
N THR A 25 -27.45 -7.71 1.72
CA THR A 25 -26.33 -8.66 1.59
C THR A 25 -25.23 -8.48 2.63
N LYS A 26 -25.36 -7.51 3.56
CA LYS A 26 -24.29 -7.15 4.51
C LYS A 26 -23.82 -8.33 5.34
N GLN A 27 -24.75 -9.08 5.92
CA GLN A 27 -24.40 -10.21 6.80
C GLN A 27 -23.72 -11.34 6.03
N ILE A 28 -24.21 -11.67 4.83
CA ILE A 28 -23.58 -12.65 3.95
C ILE A 28 -22.17 -12.19 3.57
N SER A 29 -22.03 -10.92 3.19
CA SER A 29 -20.72 -10.33 2.86
C SER A 29 -19.75 -10.39 4.04
N GLN A 30 -20.17 -10.08 5.25
CA GLN A 30 -19.32 -10.16 6.43
C GLN A 30 -18.95 -11.61 6.78
N PHE A 31 -19.88 -12.55 6.62
CA PHE A 31 -19.63 -13.97 6.82
C PHE A 31 -18.59 -14.49 5.83
N LEU A 32 -18.76 -14.23 4.53
CA LEU A 32 -17.82 -14.66 3.50
C LEU A 32 -16.42 -14.07 3.73
N ASP A 33 -16.34 -12.77 4.02
CA ASP A 33 -15.08 -12.10 4.31
C ASP A 33 -14.34 -12.73 5.51
N LYS A 34 -15.03 -12.88 6.65
CA LYS A 34 -14.46 -13.52 7.84
C LYS A 34 -14.02 -14.96 7.62
N SER A 35 -14.69 -15.66 6.71
CA SER A 35 -14.42 -17.08 6.42
C SER A 35 -13.25 -17.26 5.46
N ILE A 36 -13.15 -16.40 4.44
CA ILE A 36 -12.25 -16.60 3.30
C ILE A 36 -10.99 -15.75 3.42
N ARG A 37 -11.07 -14.54 3.97
CA ARG A 37 -9.91 -13.64 4.12
C ARG A 37 -8.73 -14.28 4.88
N PRO A 38 -8.92 -15.01 5.99
CA PRO A 38 -7.82 -15.69 6.67
C PRO A 38 -7.13 -16.76 5.81
N LEU A 39 -7.87 -17.42 4.90
CA LEU A 39 -7.31 -18.38 3.96
C LEU A 39 -6.42 -17.64 2.96
N PHE A 40 -6.93 -16.58 2.34
CA PHE A 40 -6.15 -15.74 1.42
C PHE A 40 -4.88 -15.17 2.06
N ASP A 41 -5.01 -14.55 3.24
CA ASP A 41 -3.89 -13.95 3.97
C ASP A 41 -2.80 -14.99 4.29
N ARG A 42 -3.17 -16.25 4.56
CA ARG A 42 -2.21 -17.33 4.81
C ARG A 42 -1.34 -17.62 3.57
N PHE A 43 -1.93 -17.59 2.38
CA PHE A 43 -1.22 -17.93 1.14
C PHE A 43 -0.39 -16.77 0.60
N VAL A 44 -0.88 -15.53 0.75
CA VAL A 44 -0.20 -14.34 0.21
C VAL A 44 0.95 -13.84 1.08
N ARG A 45 1.06 -14.27 2.35
CA ARG A 45 2.19 -13.91 3.25
C ARG A 45 3.58 -14.13 2.65
N GLN A 46 3.73 -15.11 1.76
CA GLN A 46 5.03 -15.42 1.16
C GLN A 46 5.42 -14.39 0.09
N THR A 47 4.44 -13.83 -0.63
CA THR A 47 4.65 -12.96 -1.79
C THR A 47 4.39 -11.47 -1.49
N ALA A 48 3.60 -11.15 -0.46
CA ALA A 48 3.33 -9.77 -0.07
C ALA A 48 4.39 -9.21 0.89
N PHE A 49 4.60 -7.89 0.77
CA PHE A 49 5.38 -7.10 1.72
C PHE A 49 4.48 -6.63 2.86
N ALA A 50 4.93 -6.81 4.10
CA ALA A 50 4.17 -6.33 5.26
C ALA A 50 4.19 -4.80 5.37
N ASP A 51 5.34 -4.19 5.08
CA ASP A 51 5.56 -2.75 5.08
C ASP A 51 6.81 -2.38 4.25
N GLY A 52 7.19 -1.10 4.27
CA GLY A 52 8.39 -0.62 3.59
C GLY A 52 9.70 -1.15 4.16
N VAL A 53 9.73 -1.60 5.42
CA VAL A 53 10.92 -2.22 6.03
C VAL A 53 11.09 -3.63 5.50
N ASP A 54 10.01 -4.44 5.50
CA ASP A 54 10.03 -5.79 4.92
C ASP A 54 10.45 -5.76 3.43
N LEU A 55 9.99 -4.75 2.68
CA LEU A 55 10.44 -4.49 1.31
C LEU A 55 11.96 -4.30 1.23
N LEU A 56 12.52 -3.38 2.04
CA LEU A 56 13.95 -3.07 2.01
C LEU A 56 14.80 -4.25 2.48
N ASP A 57 14.36 -4.98 3.49
CA ASP A 57 15.04 -6.19 3.99
C ASP A 57 15.07 -7.31 2.95
N ARG A 58 13.96 -7.54 2.25
CA ARG A 58 13.90 -8.53 1.16
C ARG A 58 14.75 -8.10 -0.05
N LEU A 59 14.76 -6.81 -0.38
CA LEU A 59 15.64 -6.26 -1.41
C LEU A 59 17.12 -6.43 -1.06
N GLN A 60 17.51 -6.13 0.19
CA GLN A 60 18.86 -6.38 0.71
C GLN A 60 19.28 -7.85 0.52
N LYS A 61 18.42 -8.80 0.90
CA LYS A 61 18.66 -10.24 0.66
C LYS A 61 18.77 -10.59 -0.82
N HIS A 62 17.98 -9.94 -1.68
CA HIS A 62 18.04 -10.14 -3.13
C HIS A 62 19.36 -9.62 -3.72
N ILE A 63 19.86 -8.49 -3.22
CA ILE A 63 21.17 -7.90 -3.58
C ILE A 63 22.31 -8.83 -3.15
N GLN A 64 22.27 -9.36 -1.92
CA GLN A 64 23.28 -10.30 -1.42
C GLN A 64 23.39 -11.57 -2.26
N LYS A 65 22.31 -11.97 -2.94
CA LYS A 65 22.29 -13.10 -3.88
C LYS A 65 22.82 -12.78 -5.28
N GLY A 66 23.24 -11.53 -5.53
CA GLY A 66 23.81 -11.10 -6.82
C GLY A 66 22.77 -10.79 -7.90
N TYR A 67 21.49 -10.68 -7.55
CA TYR A 67 20.42 -10.42 -8.53
C TYR A 67 20.19 -8.93 -8.82
N PHE A 68 20.90 -8.04 -8.13
CA PHE A 68 20.80 -6.58 -8.28
C PHE A 68 22.13 -6.00 -8.75
N ASN A 69 22.11 -5.31 -9.89
CA ASN A 69 23.26 -4.77 -10.59
C ASN A 69 22.91 -3.41 -11.23
N ALA A 70 23.88 -2.81 -11.93
CA ALA A 70 23.69 -1.49 -12.55
C ALA A 70 22.57 -1.46 -13.60
N SER A 71 22.28 -2.57 -14.31
CA SER A 71 21.21 -2.65 -15.30
C SER A 71 19.85 -3.03 -14.70
N THR A 72 19.77 -3.47 -13.45
CA THR A 72 18.50 -3.81 -12.77
C THR A 72 17.49 -2.67 -12.78
N LEU A 73 16.33 -2.92 -13.35
CA LEU A 73 15.18 -2.04 -13.31
C LEU A 73 14.33 -2.34 -12.08
N VAL A 74 13.79 -1.29 -11.48
CA VAL A 74 12.76 -1.36 -10.46
C VAL A 74 11.43 -1.08 -11.14
N ILE A 75 10.45 -1.93 -10.91
CA ILE A 75 9.16 -1.89 -11.58
C ILE A 75 8.06 -1.96 -10.54
N THR A 76 7.09 -1.07 -10.66
CA THR A 76 5.83 -1.17 -9.93
C THR A 76 4.66 -1.10 -10.88
N PHE A 77 3.56 -1.74 -10.53
CA PHE A 77 2.29 -1.51 -11.20
C PHE A 77 1.12 -1.66 -10.24
N ASP A 78 0.11 -0.82 -10.46
CA ASP A 78 -1.17 -0.80 -9.76
C ASP A 78 -2.28 -1.17 -10.75
N ILE A 79 -3.34 -1.81 -10.28
CA ILE A 79 -4.49 -2.14 -11.12
C ILE A 79 -5.58 -1.10 -10.94
N THR A 80 -5.86 -0.40 -12.03
CA THR A 80 -6.82 0.69 -12.02
C THR A 80 -8.23 0.18 -11.77
N ASN A 81 -8.89 0.78 -10.76
CA ASN A 81 -10.33 0.63 -10.52
C ASN A 81 -10.81 -0.83 -10.35
N ILE A 82 -9.95 -1.72 -9.82
CA ILE A 82 -10.21 -3.15 -9.66
C ILE A 82 -11.61 -3.45 -9.10
N TYR A 83 -11.99 -2.80 -7.99
CA TYR A 83 -13.26 -3.07 -7.32
C TYR A 83 -14.49 -2.76 -8.18
N THR A 84 -14.43 -1.70 -8.99
CA THR A 84 -15.53 -1.26 -9.86
C THR A 84 -15.55 -1.97 -11.20
N MET A 85 -14.44 -2.59 -11.60
CA MET A 85 -14.29 -3.23 -12.92
C MET A 85 -14.18 -4.76 -12.82
N LEU A 86 -14.31 -5.32 -11.62
CA LEU A 86 -14.23 -6.76 -11.38
C LEU A 86 -15.29 -7.52 -12.21
N PRO A 87 -14.89 -8.43 -13.13
CA PRO A 87 -15.85 -9.26 -13.88
C PRO A 87 -16.47 -10.28 -12.92
N GLN A 88 -17.77 -10.14 -12.65
CA GLN A 88 -18.41 -10.86 -11.54
C GLN A 88 -18.35 -12.38 -11.70
N GLU A 89 -18.75 -12.90 -12.85
CA GLU A 89 -18.77 -14.36 -13.11
C GLU A 89 -17.37 -14.99 -13.10
N GLU A 90 -16.40 -14.34 -13.75
CA GLU A 90 -15.02 -14.80 -13.75
C GLU A 90 -14.44 -14.77 -12.33
N SER A 91 -14.80 -13.76 -11.52
CA SER A 91 -14.34 -13.69 -10.14
C SER A 91 -14.90 -14.79 -9.27
N LEU A 92 -16.14 -15.21 -9.50
CA LEU A 92 -16.73 -16.36 -8.83
C LEU A 92 -16.05 -17.67 -9.26
N ALA A 93 -15.70 -17.80 -10.53
CA ALA A 93 -14.94 -18.94 -11.03
C ALA A 93 -13.52 -19.00 -10.41
N ILE A 94 -12.82 -17.86 -10.36
CA ILE A 94 -11.49 -17.77 -9.73
C ILE A 94 -11.57 -18.02 -8.22
N LEU A 95 -12.63 -17.57 -7.54
CA LEU A 95 -12.85 -17.91 -6.13
C LEU A 95 -12.99 -19.42 -5.93
N ALA A 96 -13.79 -20.09 -6.77
CA ALA A 96 -13.95 -21.54 -6.70
C ALA A 96 -12.61 -22.25 -6.91
N GLU A 97 -11.86 -21.82 -7.94
CA GLU A 97 -10.57 -22.41 -8.26
C GLU A 97 -9.52 -22.17 -7.18
N PHE A 98 -9.46 -20.96 -6.61
CA PHE A 98 -8.62 -20.64 -5.46
C PHE A 98 -8.88 -21.60 -4.31
N LEU A 99 -10.14 -21.86 -3.96
CA LEU A 99 -10.49 -22.80 -2.89
C LEU A 99 -10.07 -24.25 -3.24
N ARG A 100 -10.22 -24.67 -4.50
CA ARG A 100 -9.81 -26.02 -4.94
C ARG A 100 -8.30 -26.23 -4.90
N VAL A 101 -7.54 -25.32 -5.52
CA VAL A 101 -6.07 -25.40 -5.58
C VAL A 101 -5.44 -25.40 -4.18
N HIS A 102 -6.10 -24.76 -3.22
CA HIS A 102 -5.66 -24.69 -1.84
C HIS A 102 -6.29 -25.76 -0.92
N ASN A 103 -6.89 -26.81 -1.48
CA ASN A 103 -7.49 -27.94 -0.76
C ASN A 103 -8.51 -27.49 0.31
N CYS A 104 -9.24 -26.42 0.06
CA CYS A 104 -10.30 -25.88 0.92
C CYS A 104 -11.67 -26.36 0.42
N GLU A 105 -11.89 -27.68 0.44
CA GLU A 105 -13.14 -28.31 -0.05
C GLU A 105 -14.39 -27.84 0.70
N ARG A 106 -14.22 -27.47 1.98
CA ARG A 106 -15.26 -26.86 2.79
C ARG A 106 -14.73 -25.65 3.54
N VAL A 107 -15.50 -24.58 3.55
CA VAL A 107 -15.22 -23.36 4.32
C VAL A 107 -16.32 -23.19 5.35
N ASN A 108 -15.98 -23.27 6.63
CA ASN A 108 -16.95 -23.27 7.73
C ASN A 108 -18.08 -24.29 7.55
N GLY A 109 -17.74 -25.49 7.05
CA GLY A 109 -18.71 -26.57 6.80
C GLY A 109 -19.52 -26.45 5.51
N LEU A 110 -19.44 -25.33 4.79
CA LEU A 110 -20.13 -25.11 3.51
C LEU A 110 -19.28 -25.64 2.35
N SER A 111 -19.93 -26.20 1.32
CA SER A 111 -19.24 -26.60 0.08
C SER A 111 -18.80 -25.37 -0.71
N ILE A 112 -17.82 -25.56 -1.61
CA ILE A 112 -17.36 -24.51 -2.54
C ILE A 112 -18.56 -23.93 -3.33
N ASP A 113 -19.47 -24.76 -3.82
CA ASP A 113 -20.64 -24.31 -4.59
C ASP A 113 -21.55 -23.40 -3.75
N THR A 114 -21.76 -23.73 -2.48
CA THR A 114 -22.55 -22.88 -1.57
C THR A 114 -21.85 -21.54 -1.32
N ILE A 115 -20.52 -21.55 -1.15
CA ILE A 115 -19.73 -20.32 -0.99
C ILE A 115 -19.84 -19.44 -2.23
N VAL A 116 -19.73 -20.03 -3.42
CA VAL A 116 -19.85 -19.33 -4.71
C VAL A 116 -21.24 -18.73 -4.89
N GLU A 117 -22.30 -19.45 -4.54
CA GLU A 117 -23.66 -18.91 -4.64
C GLU A 117 -23.94 -17.78 -3.64
N LEU A 118 -23.43 -17.87 -2.40
CA LEU A 118 -23.48 -16.77 -1.45
C LEU A 118 -22.71 -15.54 -1.97
N ALA A 119 -21.53 -15.75 -2.57
CA ALA A 119 -20.74 -14.70 -3.18
C ALA A 119 -21.47 -14.04 -4.36
N ARG A 120 -22.13 -14.85 -5.20
CA ARG A 120 -22.97 -14.39 -6.31
C ARG A 120 -24.09 -13.48 -5.82
N VAL A 121 -24.81 -13.88 -4.77
CA VAL A 121 -25.85 -13.05 -4.15
C VAL A 121 -25.27 -11.72 -3.67
N VAL A 122 -24.10 -11.73 -3.03
CA VAL A 122 -23.42 -10.49 -2.59
C VAL A 122 -23.09 -9.57 -3.75
N LEU A 123 -22.67 -10.08 -4.91
CA LEU A 123 -22.32 -9.26 -6.07
C LEU A 123 -23.56 -8.74 -6.82
N GLN A 124 -24.55 -9.61 -7.04
CA GLN A 124 -25.68 -9.34 -7.94
C GLN A 124 -26.85 -8.62 -7.24
N ALA A 125 -27.03 -8.77 -5.93
CA ALA A 125 -28.09 -8.10 -5.17
C ALA A 125 -27.67 -6.70 -4.64
N ASN A 126 -26.61 -6.11 -5.20
CA ASN A 126 -26.18 -4.75 -4.86
C ASN A 126 -27.05 -3.70 -5.56
N ALA A 127 -27.97 -3.11 -4.79
CA ALA A 127 -28.80 -1.98 -5.21
C ALA A 127 -28.33 -0.67 -4.56
N VAL A 128 -28.35 0.41 -5.34
CA VAL A 128 -27.91 1.75 -4.96
C VAL A 128 -29.02 2.74 -5.24
N VAL A 129 -29.29 3.62 -4.28
CA VAL A 129 -30.19 4.77 -4.49
C VAL A 129 -29.37 6.02 -4.77
N CYS A 130 -29.68 6.69 -5.87
CA CYS A 130 -29.11 7.99 -6.25
C CYS A 130 -30.20 8.88 -6.85
N GLY A 131 -30.47 10.04 -6.22
CA GLY A 131 -31.50 10.97 -6.68
C GLY A 131 -32.88 10.33 -6.85
N ASN A 132 -33.34 9.59 -5.83
CA ASN A 132 -34.60 8.82 -5.81
C ASN A 132 -34.76 7.73 -6.88
N LYS A 133 -33.71 7.40 -7.62
CA LYS A 133 -33.69 6.28 -8.56
C LYS A 133 -32.89 5.11 -8.00
N PHE A 134 -33.38 3.91 -8.24
CA PHE A 134 -32.70 2.65 -7.90
C PHE A 134 -31.83 2.20 -9.07
N TYR A 135 -30.60 1.83 -8.77
CA TYR A 135 -29.63 1.31 -9.72
C TYR A 135 -29.11 -0.03 -9.20
N ARG A 136 -28.90 -0.99 -10.10
CA ARG A 136 -28.22 -2.24 -9.79
C ARG A 136 -26.83 -2.23 -10.39
N GLN A 137 -25.85 -2.66 -9.62
CA GLN A 137 -24.49 -2.80 -10.11
C GLN A 137 -24.37 -4.04 -11.00
N ILE A 138 -23.94 -3.85 -12.25
CA ILE A 138 -23.80 -4.92 -13.26
C ILE A 138 -22.35 -5.38 -13.48
N ILE A 139 -21.38 -4.60 -13.02
CA ILE A 139 -19.94 -4.89 -13.08
C ILE A 139 -19.28 -4.40 -11.80
N GLY A 140 -18.20 -5.07 -11.39
CA GLY A 140 -17.55 -4.79 -10.13
C GLY A 140 -18.33 -5.32 -8.92
N GLY A 141 -17.82 -5.02 -7.73
CA GLY A 141 -18.54 -5.16 -6.48
C GLY A 141 -18.77 -3.81 -5.81
N ALA A 142 -19.65 -3.80 -4.81
CA ALA A 142 -19.94 -2.59 -4.05
C ALA A 142 -18.69 -2.13 -3.27
N MET A 143 -18.17 -0.94 -3.58
CA MET A 143 -17.15 -0.29 -2.76
C MET A 143 -17.74 0.05 -1.39
N GLY A 144 -17.40 -0.76 -0.37
CA GLY A 144 -17.99 -0.73 0.97
C GLY A 144 -18.59 -2.07 1.42
N SER A 145 -18.69 -3.06 0.54
CA SER A 145 -18.93 -4.46 0.93
C SER A 145 -17.62 -5.09 1.42
N ALA A 146 -17.67 -5.77 2.56
CA ALA A 146 -16.50 -6.40 3.16
C ALA A 146 -15.89 -7.46 2.23
N PHE A 147 -16.75 -8.27 1.60
CA PHE A 147 -16.32 -9.40 0.78
C PHE A 147 -15.74 -8.99 -0.58
N THR A 148 -16.24 -7.89 -1.16
CA THR A 148 -15.72 -7.38 -2.45
C THR A 148 -14.21 -7.17 -2.43
N LEU A 149 -13.65 -6.72 -1.30
CA LEU A 149 -12.20 -6.55 -1.14
C LEU A 149 -11.47 -7.89 -1.22
N THR A 150 -11.91 -8.86 -0.42
CA THR A 150 -11.32 -10.21 -0.41
C THR A 150 -11.44 -10.89 -1.77
N LEU A 151 -12.58 -10.74 -2.46
CA LEU A 151 -12.76 -11.30 -3.80
C LEU A 151 -11.86 -10.64 -4.84
N ALA A 152 -11.73 -9.30 -4.82
CA ALA A 152 -10.83 -8.58 -5.72
C ALA A 152 -9.37 -9.00 -5.51
N ASN A 153 -8.96 -9.17 -4.25
CA ASN A 153 -7.63 -9.67 -3.90
C ASN A 153 -7.41 -11.10 -4.39
N ILE A 154 -8.41 -11.99 -4.31
CA ILE A 154 -8.32 -13.35 -4.85
C ILE A 154 -8.24 -13.35 -6.38
N PHE A 155 -9.04 -12.51 -7.04
CA PHE A 155 -9.09 -12.42 -8.51
C PHE A 155 -7.73 -12.06 -9.12
N ILE A 156 -7.01 -11.15 -8.49
CA ILE A 156 -5.73 -10.62 -9.00
C ILE A 156 -4.51 -11.21 -8.29
N TYR A 157 -4.73 -11.82 -7.12
CA TYR A 157 -3.72 -12.34 -6.21
C TYR A 157 -2.89 -11.25 -5.49
N ILE A 158 -2.50 -10.14 -6.14
CA ILE A 158 -1.73 -9.04 -5.55
C ILE A 158 -2.12 -7.68 -6.16
N ASP A 159 -2.64 -6.75 -5.35
CA ASP A 159 -2.78 -5.33 -5.68
C ASP A 159 -1.49 -4.58 -5.26
N ASP A 160 -1.12 -3.49 -5.93
CA ASP A 160 0.17 -2.79 -5.75
C ASP A 160 1.40 -3.73 -5.83
N VAL A 161 1.86 -4.03 -7.04
CA VAL A 161 2.98 -4.96 -7.28
C VAL A 161 4.32 -4.23 -7.33
N PHE A 162 5.36 -4.85 -6.75
CA PHE A 162 6.75 -4.43 -6.86
C PHE A 162 7.64 -5.62 -7.26
N PHE A 163 8.51 -5.40 -8.25
CA PHE A 163 9.56 -6.38 -8.59
C PHE A 163 10.78 -5.70 -9.22
N THR A 164 11.86 -6.47 -9.36
CA THR A 164 13.07 -6.04 -10.04
C THR A 164 13.35 -6.93 -11.25
N CYS A 165 13.95 -6.38 -12.30
CA CYS A 165 14.23 -7.12 -13.53
C CYS A 165 15.56 -6.70 -14.15
N ASN A 166 16.34 -7.67 -14.63
CA ASN A 166 17.61 -7.45 -15.31
C ASN A 166 17.51 -7.42 -16.84
N GLN A 167 16.29 -7.56 -17.38
CA GLN A 167 16.04 -7.44 -18.81
C GLN A 167 16.04 -5.97 -19.27
N SER A 168 16.08 -5.76 -20.59
CA SER A 168 15.97 -4.42 -21.17
C SER A 168 14.60 -3.81 -20.86
N GLU A 169 14.57 -2.48 -20.73
CA GLU A 169 13.34 -1.74 -20.46
C GLU A 169 12.27 -2.00 -21.53
N ASN A 170 12.68 -2.12 -22.80
CA ASN A 170 11.78 -2.44 -23.90
C ASN A 170 11.10 -3.80 -23.70
N LYS A 171 11.86 -4.82 -23.26
CA LYS A 171 11.28 -6.15 -23.06
C LYS A 171 10.26 -6.17 -21.92
N VAL A 172 10.57 -5.44 -20.84
CA VAL A 172 9.64 -5.26 -19.72
C VAL A 172 8.37 -4.53 -20.17
N LYS A 173 8.51 -3.47 -20.97
CA LYS A 173 7.36 -2.75 -21.52
C LYS A 173 6.47 -3.63 -22.39
N GLU A 174 7.06 -4.41 -23.30
CA GLU A 174 6.32 -5.38 -24.13
C GLU A 174 5.48 -6.34 -23.27
N LEU A 175 6.06 -6.89 -22.20
CA LEU A 175 5.35 -7.81 -21.30
C LEU A 175 4.20 -7.12 -20.56
N LEU A 176 4.43 -5.90 -20.06
CA LEU A 176 3.40 -5.13 -19.34
C LEU A 176 2.29 -4.65 -20.29
N GLU A 177 2.61 -4.33 -21.54
CA GLU A 177 1.64 -3.99 -22.57
C GLU A 177 0.81 -5.21 -22.99
N ALA A 178 1.44 -6.37 -23.16
CA ALA A 178 0.73 -7.63 -23.40
C ALA A 178 -0.23 -7.96 -22.25
N ALA A 179 0.22 -7.80 -20.99
CA ALA A 179 -0.63 -7.98 -19.82
C ALA A 179 -1.80 -6.96 -19.79
N ASN A 180 -1.56 -5.71 -20.18
CA ASN A 180 -2.58 -4.67 -20.30
C ASN A 180 -3.64 -4.95 -21.37
N ASN A 181 -3.30 -5.75 -22.37
CA ASN A 181 -4.19 -6.16 -23.45
C ASN A 181 -4.85 -7.52 -23.21
N PHE A 182 -4.45 -8.23 -22.15
CA PHE A 182 -4.95 -9.57 -21.85
C PHE A 182 -6.44 -9.59 -21.49
N HIS A 183 -6.91 -8.62 -20.70
CA HIS A 183 -8.30 -8.57 -20.24
C HIS A 183 -8.93 -7.19 -20.47
N PRO A 184 -10.15 -7.10 -21.03
CA PRO A 184 -10.78 -5.82 -21.39
C PRO A 184 -11.01 -4.89 -20.20
N ASN A 185 -11.39 -5.46 -19.04
CA ASN A 185 -11.75 -4.69 -17.83
C ASN A 185 -10.59 -4.43 -16.87
N ILE A 186 -9.41 -5.03 -17.08
CA ILE A 186 -8.26 -4.89 -16.18
C ILE A 186 -7.19 -4.07 -16.88
N LYS A 187 -6.79 -2.97 -16.25
CA LYS A 187 -5.76 -2.06 -16.77
C LYS A 187 -4.74 -1.75 -15.68
N LEU A 188 -3.48 -1.90 -16.04
CA LEU A 188 -2.27 -1.68 -15.25
C LEU A 188 -1.75 -0.27 -15.46
N GLU A 189 -1.54 0.46 -14.36
CA GLU A 189 -0.77 1.70 -14.31
C GLU A 189 0.62 1.34 -13.77
N TYR A 190 1.65 1.34 -14.63
CA TYR A 190 2.98 0.89 -14.26
C TYR A 190 4.03 2.00 -14.30
N LYS A 191 5.10 1.83 -13.51
CA LYS A 191 6.31 2.66 -13.50
C LYS A 191 7.52 1.76 -13.63
N ILE A 192 8.40 2.08 -14.57
CA ILE A 192 9.65 1.38 -14.80
C ILE A 192 10.78 2.40 -14.67
N GLY A 193 11.86 2.02 -14.00
CA GLY A 193 13.08 2.81 -14.05
C GLY A 193 14.09 2.43 -12.98
N LYS A 194 15.03 3.36 -12.75
CA LYS A 194 16.02 3.24 -11.68
C LYS A 194 15.56 3.85 -10.37
N SER A 195 14.45 4.57 -10.36
CA SER A 195 13.93 5.28 -9.19
C SER A 195 12.41 5.19 -9.20
N VAL A 196 11.83 4.34 -8.36
CA VAL A 196 10.39 4.07 -8.37
C VAL A 196 9.84 4.10 -6.94
N PRO A 197 8.72 4.80 -6.70
CA PRO A 197 8.05 4.76 -5.41
C PRO A 197 7.20 3.51 -5.25
N PHE A 198 7.24 2.93 -4.06
CA PHE A 198 6.38 1.82 -3.64
C PHE A 198 6.10 1.92 -2.14
N LEU A 199 4.84 1.76 -1.73
CA LEU A 199 4.38 2.11 -0.39
C LEU A 199 4.81 3.54 -0.02
N ASP A 200 5.46 3.72 1.12
CA ASP A 200 6.02 4.99 1.61
C ASP A 200 7.53 5.15 1.28
N VAL A 201 8.10 4.29 0.42
CA VAL A 201 9.53 4.23 0.13
C VAL A 201 9.81 4.60 -1.33
N LEU A 202 10.80 5.45 -1.55
CA LEU A 202 11.37 5.68 -2.87
C LEU A 202 12.60 4.78 -3.03
N VAL A 203 12.47 3.75 -3.85
CA VAL A 203 13.56 2.79 -4.12
C VAL A 203 14.37 3.26 -5.31
N LYS A 204 15.69 3.35 -5.15
CA LYS A 204 16.63 3.78 -6.18
C LYS A 204 17.75 2.77 -6.39
N ASN A 205 18.07 2.52 -7.66
CA ASN A 205 19.26 1.80 -8.09
C ASN A 205 20.32 2.81 -8.56
N ASN A 206 21.34 3.03 -7.72
CA ASN A 206 22.50 3.85 -8.04
C ASN A 206 23.64 2.95 -8.53
N ASN A 207 23.60 2.54 -9.79
CA ASN A 207 24.63 1.70 -10.44
C ASN A 207 24.94 0.39 -9.68
N GLY A 208 23.89 -0.31 -9.23
CA GLY A 208 23.99 -1.56 -8.47
C GLY A 208 23.97 -1.37 -6.96
N ILE A 209 23.99 -0.12 -6.47
CA ILE A 209 23.85 0.19 -5.05
C ILE A 209 22.41 0.61 -4.77
N LEU A 210 21.74 -0.10 -3.87
CA LEU A 210 20.41 0.27 -3.40
C LEU A 210 20.48 1.55 -2.56
N ALA A 211 19.73 2.56 -2.97
CA ALA A 211 19.45 3.75 -2.20
C ALA A 211 17.94 3.86 -1.93
N SER A 212 17.57 4.39 -0.79
CA SER A 212 16.18 4.50 -0.36
C SER A 212 15.94 5.79 0.41
N SER A 213 14.74 6.35 0.28
CA SER A 213 14.29 7.50 1.05
C SER A 213 12.79 7.41 1.32
N VAL A 214 12.27 8.25 2.21
CA VAL A 214 10.82 8.45 2.33
C VAL A 214 10.29 9.02 1.01
N TYR A 215 9.21 8.44 0.49
CA TYR A 215 8.53 8.96 -0.69
C TYR A 215 7.45 9.96 -0.30
N HIS A 216 7.55 11.18 -0.84
CA HIS A 216 6.51 12.20 -0.73
C HIS A 216 5.83 12.34 -2.09
N LYS A 217 4.50 12.20 -2.12
CA LYS A 217 3.73 12.43 -3.35
C LYS A 217 3.89 13.90 -3.76
N PRO A 218 4.24 14.22 -5.02
CA PRO A 218 4.49 15.62 -5.44
C PRO A 218 3.31 16.58 -5.20
N SER A 219 2.09 16.06 -5.22
CA SER A 219 0.86 16.83 -5.01
C SER A 219 0.34 16.78 -3.57
N ALA A 220 0.99 16.05 -2.66
CA ALA A 220 0.57 16.01 -1.27
C ALA A 220 1.01 17.30 -0.57
N GLN A 221 0.06 18.02 0.01
CA GLN A 221 0.40 19.07 0.95
C GLN A 221 1.04 18.42 2.20
N PRO A 222 2.00 19.11 2.85
CA PRO A 222 2.63 18.63 4.08
C PRO A 222 1.68 18.83 5.27
N THR A 223 0.45 18.32 5.18
CA THR A 223 -0.57 18.45 6.22
C THR A 223 -0.48 17.30 7.18
N VAL A 224 -0.45 17.64 8.46
CA VAL A 224 -0.63 16.70 9.56
C VAL A 224 -1.69 17.27 10.49
N VAL A 225 -2.00 16.54 11.56
CA VAL A 225 -2.87 17.04 12.63
C VAL A 225 -2.36 18.40 13.11
N SER A 226 -3.14 19.46 12.94
CA SER A 226 -2.78 20.83 13.37
C SER A 226 -2.57 20.90 14.88
N PHE A 227 -1.54 21.61 15.33
CA PHE A 227 -1.31 21.80 16.77
C PHE A 227 -2.42 22.60 17.47
N LEU A 228 -3.25 23.31 16.71
CA LEU A 228 -4.39 24.07 17.23
C LEU A 228 -5.66 23.21 17.42
N SER A 229 -5.61 21.94 17.04
CA SER A 229 -6.74 21.02 17.23
C SER A 229 -6.85 20.55 18.68
N ASP A 230 -8.06 20.13 19.08
CA ASP A 230 -8.34 19.63 20.43
C ASP A 230 -8.07 18.12 20.54
N HIS A 231 -6.84 17.71 20.21
CA HIS A 231 -6.41 16.32 20.35
C HIS A 231 -5.54 16.13 21.61
N PRO A 232 -5.60 14.94 22.23
CA PRO A 232 -4.73 14.62 23.37
C PRO A 232 -3.24 14.77 23.03
N ARG A 233 -2.43 15.19 24.02
CA ARG A 233 -1.00 15.44 23.84
C ARG A 233 -0.21 14.28 23.23
N HIS A 234 -0.59 13.04 23.55
CA HIS A 234 0.07 11.86 23.02
C HIS A 234 -0.07 11.73 21.49
N VAL A 235 -1.16 12.24 20.90
CA VAL A 235 -1.36 12.23 19.43
C VAL A 235 -0.27 13.07 18.76
N PHE A 236 -0.07 14.30 19.23
CA PHE A 236 0.97 15.20 18.70
C PHE A 236 2.38 14.61 18.84
N GLN A 237 2.68 13.96 19.96
CA GLN A 237 3.94 13.26 20.19
C GLN A 237 4.12 12.10 19.21
N ASN A 238 3.09 11.27 19.06
CA ASN A 238 3.10 10.07 18.22
C ASN A 238 3.25 10.41 16.73
N VAL A 239 2.63 11.48 16.25
CA VAL A 239 2.75 11.91 14.85
C VAL A 239 4.21 12.31 14.54
N ILE A 240 4.86 13.06 15.44
CA ILE A 240 6.30 13.39 15.31
C ILE A 240 7.16 12.12 15.38
N HIS A 241 6.93 11.29 16.39
CA HIS A 241 7.68 10.05 16.59
C HIS A 241 7.59 9.12 15.38
N THR A 242 6.38 8.93 14.83
CA THR A 242 6.15 8.08 13.67
C THR A 242 6.84 8.62 12.43
N ALA A 243 6.79 9.94 12.19
CA ALA A 243 7.47 10.58 11.07
C ALA A 243 8.99 10.38 11.13
N LEU A 244 9.60 10.58 12.31
CA LEU A 244 11.03 10.37 12.53
C LEU A 244 11.42 8.90 12.43
N THR A 245 10.62 7.99 13.01
CA THR A 245 10.84 6.54 12.91
C THR A 245 10.87 6.11 11.45
N ARG A 246 9.92 6.60 10.65
CA ARG A 246 9.86 6.34 9.20
C ARG A 246 11.08 6.88 8.47
N ALA A 247 11.49 8.11 8.78
CA ALA A 247 12.68 8.72 8.19
C ALA A 247 13.94 7.90 8.47
N VAL A 248 14.13 7.42 9.70
CA VAL A 248 15.25 6.55 10.05
C VAL A 248 15.20 5.24 9.29
N ARG A 249 14.04 4.57 9.28
CA ARG A 249 13.88 3.24 8.67
C ARG A 249 14.10 3.22 7.16
N TYR A 250 13.72 4.29 6.46
CA TYR A 250 13.73 4.30 4.99
C TYR A 250 14.94 5.01 4.39
N SER A 251 15.72 5.76 5.16
CA SER A 251 16.85 6.50 4.63
C SER A 251 18.09 5.62 4.51
N SER A 252 18.61 5.47 3.29
CA SER A 252 19.82 4.66 3.05
C SER A 252 21.13 5.33 3.51
N SER A 253 21.10 6.63 3.84
CA SER A 253 22.27 7.35 4.35
C SER A 253 21.88 8.44 5.35
N PHE A 254 22.85 8.87 6.14
CA PHE A 254 22.68 9.97 7.10
C PHE A 254 22.31 11.30 6.42
N GLU A 255 22.84 11.55 5.22
CA GLU A 255 22.50 12.74 4.45
C GLU A 255 21.02 12.74 4.03
N VAL A 256 20.55 11.62 3.48
CA VAL A 256 19.14 11.43 3.11
C VAL A 256 18.24 11.59 4.33
N PHE A 257 18.61 10.96 5.45
CA PHE A 257 17.90 11.11 6.71
C PHE A 257 17.84 12.56 7.18
N ASN A 258 18.95 13.30 7.12
CA ASN A 258 18.97 14.70 7.55
C ASN A 258 18.10 15.60 6.69
N ASN A 259 18.06 15.35 5.38
CA ASN A 259 17.19 16.09 4.47
C ASN A 259 15.72 15.81 4.81
N GLU A 260 15.37 14.55 5.03
CA GLU A 260 14.01 14.17 5.47
C GLU A 260 13.67 14.78 6.84
N ARG A 261 14.59 14.75 7.80
CA ARG A 261 14.42 15.38 9.12
C ARG A 261 14.12 16.88 9.02
N ARG A 262 14.79 17.58 8.10
CA ARG A 262 14.51 19.01 7.84
C ARG A 262 13.12 19.20 7.24
N ALA A 263 12.73 18.36 6.28
CA ALA A 263 11.40 18.38 5.68
C ALA A 263 10.31 18.13 6.74
N ILE A 264 10.50 17.16 7.62
CA ILE A 264 9.61 16.85 8.75
C ILE A 264 9.48 18.07 9.68
N ARG A 265 10.60 18.73 10.03
CA ARG A 265 10.56 19.94 10.85
C ARG A 265 9.71 21.05 10.20
N LEU A 266 9.92 21.30 8.91
CA LEU A 266 9.16 22.31 8.17
C LEU A 266 7.67 21.97 8.09
N MET A 267 7.35 20.69 7.87
CA MET A 267 5.98 20.18 7.91
C MET A 267 5.31 20.47 9.26
N PHE A 268 5.94 20.19 10.40
CA PHE A 268 5.33 20.48 11.70
C PHE A 268 5.18 21.98 11.98
N LEU A 269 6.16 22.80 11.59
CA LEU A 269 6.05 24.26 11.68
C LEU A 269 4.87 24.80 10.84
N TYR A 270 4.70 24.27 9.63
CA TYR A 270 3.57 24.60 8.76
C TYR A 270 2.22 24.29 9.43
N ASN A 271 2.13 23.19 10.19
CA ASN A 271 0.94 22.78 10.95
C ASN A 271 0.87 23.39 12.36
N ARG A 272 1.53 24.55 12.58
CA ARG A 272 1.46 25.38 13.78
C ARG A 272 2.07 24.77 15.06
N TYR A 273 2.92 23.75 14.94
CA TYR A 273 3.62 23.21 16.12
C TYR A 273 4.68 24.22 16.61
N PRO A 274 4.73 24.53 17.92
CA PRO A 274 5.76 25.41 18.46
C PRO A 274 7.17 24.84 18.25
N SER A 275 8.12 25.69 17.81
CA SER A 275 9.50 25.28 17.55
C SER A 275 10.16 24.58 18.75
N ASN A 276 9.92 25.08 19.96
CA ASN A 276 10.44 24.50 21.21
C ASN A 276 9.88 23.09 21.46
N TYR A 277 8.59 22.88 21.16
CA TYR A 277 7.95 21.58 21.28
C TYR A 277 8.55 20.58 20.29
N ILE A 278 8.73 20.98 19.03
CA ILE A 278 9.38 20.15 18.00
C ILE A 278 10.79 19.76 18.46
N ASN A 279 11.58 20.71 18.96
CA ASN A 279 12.94 20.47 19.45
C ASN A 279 12.96 19.43 20.58
N GLN A 280 12.08 19.60 21.57
CA GLN A 280 11.96 18.65 22.69
C GLN A 280 11.60 17.24 22.21
N GLN A 281 10.64 17.10 21.29
CA GLN A 281 10.25 15.79 20.77
C GLN A 281 11.36 15.15 19.92
N PHE A 282 12.08 15.93 19.13
CA PHE A 282 13.23 15.42 18.37
C PHE A 282 14.33 14.94 19.30
N GLN A 283 14.69 15.72 20.33
CA GLN A 283 15.69 15.34 21.32
C GLN A 283 15.29 14.06 22.05
N LYS A 284 14.02 13.97 22.48
CA LYS A 284 13.47 12.76 23.12
C LYS A 284 13.60 11.55 22.20
N PHE A 285 13.15 11.66 20.95
CA PHE A 285 13.27 10.58 19.97
C PHE A 285 14.70 10.08 19.80
N PHE A 286 15.68 10.99 19.69
CA PHE A 286 17.08 10.59 19.53
C PHE A 286 17.68 10.00 20.80
N ALA A 287 17.29 10.48 21.99
CA ALA A 287 17.71 9.86 23.25
C ALA A 287 17.18 8.43 23.39
N ASP A 288 15.89 8.23 23.07
CA ASP A 288 15.24 6.92 23.06
C ASP A 288 15.89 5.99 22.01
N TYR A 289 16.18 6.51 20.82
CA TYR A 289 16.82 5.74 19.75
C TYR A 289 18.25 5.26 20.13
N MET A 290 19.06 6.12 20.75
CA MET A 290 20.42 5.78 21.18
C MET A 290 20.46 4.77 22.33
N SER A 291 19.42 4.75 23.17
CA SER A 291 19.29 3.79 24.26
C SER A 291 18.72 2.45 23.82
N SER A 292 18.05 2.40 22.67
CA SER A 292 17.53 1.16 22.09
C SER A 292 18.58 0.43 21.25
N SER A 293 18.93 -0.79 21.64
CA SER A 293 19.85 -1.68 20.91
C SER A 293 19.19 -2.41 19.72
N SER A 294 17.93 -2.12 19.41
CA SER A 294 17.06 -2.94 18.54
C SER A 294 16.59 -2.28 17.24
N LEU A 295 16.96 -1.02 16.96
CA LEU A 295 16.63 -0.37 15.68
C LEU A 295 17.82 -0.43 14.71
N PRO A 296 17.58 -0.62 13.39
CA PRO A 296 18.65 -0.76 12.41
C PRO A 296 19.55 0.48 12.43
N PHE A 297 20.84 0.25 12.70
CA PHE A 297 21.90 1.23 12.85
C PHE A 297 22.00 2.09 11.57
N ILE A 298 21.68 3.38 11.66
CA ILE A 298 22.11 4.33 10.62
C ILE A 298 23.64 4.30 10.62
N PRO A 299 24.32 4.03 9.49
CA PRO A 299 25.77 4.09 9.45
C PRO A 299 26.24 5.47 9.92
N MET A 300 26.91 5.46 11.07
CA MET A 300 27.67 6.56 11.69
C MET A 300 26.88 7.76 12.22
N ILE A 301 26.42 7.60 13.46
CA ILE A 301 26.47 8.68 14.45
C ILE A 301 27.87 8.65 15.08
N THR A 302 28.87 8.99 14.29
CA THR A 302 30.17 9.44 14.82
C THR A 302 30.53 10.68 14.04
N ASN A 303 30.58 11.82 14.72
CA ASN A 303 31.26 13.00 14.22
C ASN A 303 32.61 12.56 13.61
N PRO A 304 32.99 13.03 12.41
CA PRO A 304 34.39 12.94 12.03
C PRO A 304 35.16 13.66 13.14
N LYS A 305 35.98 12.91 13.90
CA LYS A 305 36.93 13.53 14.82
C LYS A 305 37.68 14.58 14.00
N PRO A 306 37.79 15.83 14.46
CA PRO A 306 38.65 16.79 13.79
C PRO A 306 40.03 16.14 13.71
N LYS A 307 40.59 16.07 12.49
CA LYS A 307 42.00 15.73 12.32
C LYS A 307 42.75 16.72 13.20
N ARG A 308 43.33 16.23 14.30
CA ARG A 308 44.36 16.98 15.01
C ARG A 308 45.53 17.05 14.04
N ASN A 309 46.02 18.28 13.87
CA ASN A 309 47.11 18.72 13.00
C ASN A 309 48.25 17.70 12.89
#